data_AF-A0A176W5B8-F1
#
_entry.id   AF-A0A176W5B8-F1
#
_cell.length_a   1.000
_cell.length_b   1.000
_cell.length_c   1.000
_cell.angle_alpha   90.00
_cell.angle_beta   90.00
_cell.angle_gamma   90.00
#
_symmetry.space_group_name_H-M   'P 1'
#
loop_
_entity.id
_entity.type
_entity.pdbx_description
1 polymer ?
#
loop_
_entity_poly.entity_id
_entity_poly.type
_entity_poly.pdbx_seq_one_letter_code
_entity_poly.pdbx_strand_id
1 'polypeptide(L)'
;MLIVRQRSVAWAVELLSVGENRARCVAAGFVPILAGMLREKDYFIRENLALCFKHLAEGKISVASQNKTLRKNAFEALEALAQMSHLVRFELVKEGTVLKFLLMVINDETDQWIRQTGLEVLSKCISGGNYNVQALEELLAVNSVPTAIRFIQSPWRNLQESACRFLCLLCITIDIQGKKDFVMIKGIPIILKLLDLTDEQLCLFDIAVNTHFLLPQHHIFEKLLLLNVAEYPVARKELFQDGLVALREIIKTSTSPLMKKRAKQGLQQLHFDHLPHQFPYDKMDKIYLRGTPKPTRSLQDSYPPTQSPSPPSKSPSYSTKPSTSSSPVSILKRPTSPGKRQ
;
A
#
# COMPACT_ATOMS: atom_id res chain seq x y z
N MET A 1 -1.36 0.91 40.66
CA MET A 1 -0.43 1.53 39.68
C MET A 1 -1.00 1.68 38.26
N LEU A 2 -1.92 0.83 37.77
CA LEU A 2 -2.46 0.94 36.40
C LEU A 2 -3.10 2.32 36.10
N ILE A 3 -3.98 2.81 36.98
CA ILE A 3 -4.66 4.10 36.83
C ILE A 3 -3.66 5.26 36.69
N VAL A 4 -2.56 5.24 37.43
CA VAL A 4 -1.52 6.27 37.34
C VAL A 4 -0.85 6.25 35.97
N ARG A 5 -0.53 5.06 35.44
CA ARG A 5 0.04 4.91 34.09
C ARG A 5 -0.94 5.38 33.02
N GLN A 6 -2.22 4.97 33.10
CA GLN A 6 -3.26 5.42 32.17
C GLN A 6 -3.38 6.96 32.15
N ARG A 7 -3.46 7.60 33.32
CA ARG A 7 -3.48 9.06 33.43
C ARG A 7 -2.20 9.73 32.91
N SER A 8 -1.04 9.15 33.20
CA SER A 8 0.24 9.69 32.76
C SER A 8 0.37 9.69 31.23
N VAL A 9 -0.09 8.63 30.56
CA VAL A 9 -0.07 8.57 29.09
C VAL A 9 -1.14 9.49 28.49
N ALA A 10 -2.32 9.61 29.10
CA ALA A 10 -3.32 10.58 28.66
C ALA A 10 -2.76 12.04 28.72
N TRP A 11 -2.09 12.40 29.82
CA TRP A 11 -1.40 13.69 29.92
C TRP A 11 -0.23 13.82 28.94
N ALA A 12 0.47 12.73 28.64
CA ALA A 12 1.49 12.73 27.60
C ALA A 12 0.89 13.09 26.22
N VAL A 13 -0.30 12.58 25.90
CA VAL A 13 -1.02 12.95 24.66
C VAL A 13 -1.32 14.44 24.64
N GLU A 14 -1.93 14.97 25.71
CA GLU A 14 -2.26 16.40 25.82
C GLU A 14 -1.00 17.27 25.70
N LEU A 15 0.08 16.88 26.38
CA LEU A 15 1.35 17.59 26.34
C LEU A 15 1.95 17.58 24.93
N LEU A 16 1.93 16.43 24.24
CA LEU A 16 2.45 16.28 22.89
C LEU A 16 1.54 16.89 21.81
N SER A 17 0.27 17.20 22.09
CA SER A 17 -0.60 17.87 21.12
C SER A 17 -0.09 19.27 20.74
N VAL A 18 0.66 19.94 21.63
CA VAL A 18 1.24 21.27 21.42
C VAL A 18 2.66 21.17 20.87
N GLY A 19 2.92 21.80 19.72
CA GLY A 19 4.18 21.70 18.98
C GLY A 19 5.44 22.07 19.79
N GLU A 20 5.40 23.14 20.58
CA GLU A 20 6.54 23.56 21.41
C GLU A 20 6.84 22.52 22.52
N ASN A 21 5.79 22.00 23.15
CA ASN A 21 5.92 20.97 24.17
C ASN A 21 6.50 19.68 23.58
N ARG A 22 6.13 19.31 22.34
CA ARG A 22 6.75 18.17 21.64
C ARG A 22 8.26 18.28 21.58
N ALA A 23 8.78 19.43 21.14
CA ALA A 23 10.22 19.65 21.05
C ALA A 23 10.90 19.47 22.41
N ARG A 24 10.32 20.04 23.47
CA ARG A 24 10.81 19.92 24.86
C ARG A 24 10.77 18.48 25.37
N CYS A 25 9.67 17.75 25.14
CA CYS A 25 9.55 16.34 25.50
C CYS A 25 10.59 15.48 24.78
N VAL A 26 10.80 15.70 23.48
CA VAL A 26 11.82 14.97 22.70
C VAL A 26 13.22 15.26 23.26
N ALA A 27 13.55 16.52 23.52
CA ALA A 27 14.83 16.91 24.10
C ALA A 27 15.05 16.32 25.51
N ALA A 28 13.98 16.16 26.29
CA ALA A 28 14.00 15.54 27.61
C ALA A 28 14.09 14.01 27.58
N GLY A 29 14.22 13.36 26.41
CA GLY A 29 14.33 11.91 26.31
C GLY A 29 13.00 11.16 26.55
N PHE A 30 11.86 11.80 26.24
CA PHE A 30 10.55 11.21 26.47
C PHE A 30 10.22 10.05 25.51
N VAL A 31 10.80 10.04 24.30
CA VAL A 31 10.52 9.05 23.25
C VAL A 31 10.90 7.61 23.67
N PRO A 32 12.11 7.33 24.19
CA PRO A 32 12.44 6.01 24.73
C PRO A 32 11.51 5.52 25.84
N ILE A 33 10.99 6.43 26.68
CA ILE A 33 10.06 6.08 27.77
C ILE A 33 8.74 5.59 27.19
N LEU A 34 8.15 6.36 26.26
CA LEU A 34 6.91 5.98 25.57
C LEU A 34 7.10 4.68 24.77
N ALA A 35 8.25 4.49 24.13
CA ALA A 35 8.57 3.26 23.41
C ALA A 35 8.65 2.06 24.35
N GLY A 36 9.26 2.23 25.52
CA GLY A 36 9.31 1.20 26.56
C GLY A 36 7.92 0.76 27.06
N MET A 37 6.96 1.67 27.04
CA MET A 37 5.56 1.42 27.42
C MET A 37 4.74 0.70 26.34
N LEU A 38 5.24 0.56 25.10
CA LEU A 38 4.53 -0.22 24.05
C LEU A 38 4.36 -1.70 24.42
N ARG A 39 5.15 -2.19 25.38
CA ARG A 39 5.05 -3.57 25.91
C ARG A 39 3.86 -3.78 26.85
N GLU A 40 3.18 -2.71 27.28
CA GLU A 40 2.00 -2.81 28.13
C GLU A 40 0.87 -3.57 27.41
N LYS A 41 0.03 -4.30 28.14
CA LYS A 41 -1.10 -5.07 27.58
C LYS A 41 -2.42 -4.29 27.56
N ASP A 42 -2.48 -3.20 28.33
CA ASP A 42 -3.68 -2.40 28.49
C ASP A 42 -4.00 -1.62 27.20
N TYR A 43 -5.22 -1.80 26.69
CA TYR A 43 -5.64 -1.23 25.42
C TYR A 43 -5.64 0.30 25.44
N PHE A 44 -6.14 0.89 26.54
CA PHE A 44 -6.20 2.34 26.72
C PHE A 44 -4.79 2.96 26.70
N ILE A 45 -3.82 2.34 27.39
CA ILE A 45 -2.42 2.78 27.32
C ILE A 45 -1.90 2.72 25.89
N ARG A 46 -2.12 1.63 25.16
CA ARG A 46 -1.64 1.47 23.77
C ARG A 46 -2.22 2.50 22.82
N GLU A 47 -3.50 2.77 22.94
CA GLU A 47 -4.20 3.79 22.15
C GLU A 47 -3.63 5.19 22.42
N ASN A 48 -3.47 5.56 23.69
CA ASN A 48 -2.89 6.86 24.04
C ASN A 48 -1.38 6.94 23.66
N LEU A 49 -0.63 5.84 23.74
CA LEU A 49 0.74 5.80 23.23
C LEU A 49 0.76 6.04 21.72
N ALA A 50 -0.15 5.41 20.97
CA ALA A 50 -0.26 5.66 19.53
C ALA A 50 -0.53 7.14 19.23
N LEU A 51 -1.41 7.79 19.99
CA LEU A 51 -1.64 9.23 19.87
C LEU A 51 -0.40 10.06 20.23
N CYS A 52 0.36 9.68 21.26
CA CYS A 52 1.62 10.33 21.60
C CYS A 52 2.61 10.27 20.41
N PHE A 53 2.77 9.09 19.82
CA PHE A 53 3.68 8.89 18.69
C PHE A 53 3.16 9.51 17.39
N LYS A 54 1.84 9.56 17.18
CA LYS A 54 1.22 10.35 16.09
C LYS A 54 1.63 11.82 16.22
N HIS A 55 1.42 12.42 17.39
CA HIS A 55 1.83 13.80 17.64
C HIS A 55 3.34 14.00 17.47
N LEU A 56 4.16 13.07 17.94
CA LEU A 56 5.60 13.12 17.71
C LEU A 56 5.96 13.07 16.22
N ALA A 57 5.26 12.26 15.42
CA ALA A 57 5.45 12.19 13.98
C ALA A 57 4.97 13.47 13.26
N GLU A 58 3.80 14.00 13.62
CA GLU A 58 3.26 15.27 13.13
C GLU A 58 4.18 16.46 13.42
N GLY A 59 4.86 16.41 14.57
CA GLY A 59 5.80 17.43 14.98
C GLY A 59 6.98 17.61 14.03
N LYS A 60 7.20 16.69 13.07
CA LYS A 60 8.36 16.62 12.15
C LYS A 60 9.72 16.51 12.86
N ILE A 61 9.81 16.85 14.14
CA ILE A 61 11.04 17.02 14.92
C ILE A 61 11.79 15.70 15.14
N SER A 62 11.09 14.58 15.39
CA SER A 62 11.74 13.30 15.68
C SER A 62 12.11 12.53 14.41
N VAL A 63 11.19 12.45 13.45
CA VAL A 63 11.36 11.67 12.21
C VAL A 63 12.23 12.41 11.18
N ALA A 64 12.22 13.75 11.15
CA ALA A 64 13.15 14.56 10.37
C ALA A 64 14.30 15.15 11.21
N SER A 65 14.56 14.60 12.40
CA SER A 65 15.70 15.01 13.23
C SER A 65 17.00 14.82 12.47
N GLN A 66 17.99 15.71 12.60
CA GLN A 66 19.34 15.45 12.06
C GLN A 66 20.04 14.29 12.78
N ASN A 67 19.60 13.96 14.01
CA ASN A 67 20.15 12.86 14.78
C ASN A 67 19.62 11.51 14.27
N LYS A 68 20.50 10.73 13.65
CA LYS A 68 20.21 9.39 13.12
C LYS A 68 19.58 8.45 14.16
N THR A 69 20.07 8.44 15.40
CA THR A 69 19.56 7.57 16.46
C THR A 69 18.12 7.93 16.84
N LEU A 70 17.80 9.23 16.89
CA LEU A 70 16.42 9.67 17.16
C LEU A 70 15.47 9.27 16.04
N ARG A 71 15.88 9.44 14.77
CA ARG A 71 15.08 8.98 13.63
C ARG A 71 14.86 7.48 13.66
N LYS A 72 15.93 6.71 13.91
CA LYS A 72 15.88 5.26 14.05
C LYS A 72 14.83 4.82 15.06
N ASN A 73 14.92 5.34 16.29
CA ASN A 73 14.00 5.01 17.38
C ASN A 73 12.55 5.44 17.05
N ALA A 74 12.38 6.57 16.35
CA ALA A 74 11.06 7.04 15.94
C ALA A 74 10.40 6.08 14.93
N PHE A 75 11.13 5.63 13.91
CA PHE A 75 10.64 4.64 12.94
C PHE A 75 10.37 3.27 13.58
N GLU A 76 11.24 2.81 14.47
CA GLU A 76 11.06 1.57 15.25
C GLU A 76 9.75 1.62 16.08
N ALA A 77 9.50 2.75 16.74
CA ALA A 77 8.29 2.94 17.53
C ALA A 77 7.03 3.04 16.65
N LEU A 78 7.10 3.75 15.52
CA LEU A 78 6.01 3.81 14.55
C LEU A 78 5.70 2.43 13.97
N GLU A 79 6.73 1.61 13.71
CA GLU A 79 6.55 0.26 13.19
C GLU A 79 5.83 -0.61 14.21
N ALA A 80 6.32 -0.62 15.45
CA ALA A 80 5.71 -1.36 16.55
C ALA A 80 4.25 -0.94 16.74
N LEU A 81 3.96 0.36 16.67
CA LEU A 81 2.60 0.89 16.78
C LEU A 81 1.68 0.46 15.64
N ALA A 82 2.12 0.60 14.40
CA ALA A 82 1.35 0.20 13.22
C ALA A 82 1.06 -1.31 13.25
N GLN A 83 1.90 -2.10 13.91
CA GLN A 83 1.73 -3.54 14.10
C GLN A 83 0.69 -3.89 15.19
N MET A 84 0.45 -3.01 16.17
CA MET A 84 -0.35 -3.34 17.36
C MET A 84 -1.86 -3.33 17.12
N SER A 85 -2.39 -2.42 16.31
CA SER A 85 -3.84 -2.27 16.12
C SER A 85 -4.20 -1.56 14.83
N HIS A 86 -5.35 -1.95 14.25
CA HIS A 86 -5.93 -1.24 13.10
C HIS A 86 -6.37 0.19 13.44
N LEU A 87 -6.77 0.49 14.68
CA LEU A 87 -7.10 1.86 15.08
C LEU A 87 -5.88 2.78 15.06
N VAL A 88 -4.71 2.26 15.44
CA VAL A 88 -3.46 3.02 15.39
C VAL A 88 -3.10 3.36 13.94
N ARG A 89 -3.23 2.38 13.05
CA ARG A 89 -3.05 2.61 11.62
C ARG A 89 -4.06 3.62 11.07
N PHE A 90 -5.33 3.52 11.46
CA PHE A 90 -6.35 4.49 11.07
C PHE A 90 -5.98 5.90 11.51
N GLU A 91 -5.54 6.08 12.76
CA GLU A 91 -5.13 7.39 13.26
C GLU A 91 -3.85 7.93 12.61
N LEU A 92 -2.91 7.06 12.20
CA LEU A 92 -1.74 7.46 11.41
C LEU A 92 -2.11 7.93 9.99
N VAL A 93 -3.17 7.36 9.41
CA VAL A 93 -3.67 7.70 8.07
C VAL A 93 -4.58 8.93 8.11
N LYS A 94 -5.29 9.13 9.22
CA LYS A 94 -6.23 10.22 9.42
C LYS A 94 -5.58 11.56 9.09
N GLU A 95 -6.30 12.41 8.35
CA GLU A 95 -5.86 13.73 7.85
C GLU A 95 -4.85 13.70 6.68
N GLY A 96 -4.32 12.54 6.31
CA GLY A 96 -3.63 12.35 5.04
C GLY A 96 -2.32 13.14 4.87
N THR A 97 -1.62 13.43 5.97
CA THR A 97 -0.35 14.18 5.93
C THR A 97 0.85 13.35 6.40
N VAL A 98 0.61 12.38 7.29
CA VAL A 98 1.67 11.60 7.92
C VAL A 98 2.31 10.64 6.92
N LEU A 99 1.53 9.92 6.10
CA LEU A 99 2.11 8.96 5.16
C LEU A 99 2.94 9.66 4.08
N LYS A 100 2.43 10.77 3.53
CA LYS A 100 3.19 11.64 2.63
C LYS A 100 4.50 12.11 3.25
N PHE A 101 4.46 12.57 4.51
CA PHE A 101 5.65 13.02 5.21
C PHE A 101 6.65 11.87 5.46
N LEU A 102 6.18 10.70 5.88
CA LEU A 102 7.02 9.51 6.06
C LEU A 102 7.69 9.11 4.75
N LEU A 103 6.95 9.08 3.64
CA LEU A 103 7.50 8.76 2.32
C LEU A 103 8.57 9.76 1.89
N MET A 104 8.36 11.06 2.13
CA MET A 104 9.35 12.10 1.87
C MET A 104 10.63 11.85 2.69
N VAL A 105 10.51 11.60 4.00
CA VAL A 105 11.67 11.31 4.86
C VAL A 105 12.39 10.04 4.41
N ILE A 106 11.66 8.97 4.08
CA ILE A 106 12.24 7.72 3.56
C ILE A 106 13.04 7.99 2.27
N ASN A 107 12.55 8.87 1.40
CA ASN A 107 13.20 9.21 0.15
C ASN A 107 14.50 10.00 0.33
N ASP A 108 14.55 10.87 1.34
CA ASP A 108 15.71 11.72 1.65
C ASP A 108 16.72 11.02 2.59
N GLU A 109 16.29 9.99 3.31
CA GLU A 109 17.15 9.23 4.22
C GLU A 109 18.26 8.49 3.47
N THR A 110 19.44 8.34 4.06
CA THR A 110 20.58 7.57 3.51
C THR A 110 20.79 6.22 4.20
N ASP A 111 20.34 6.10 5.45
CA ASP A 111 20.40 4.85 6.19
C ASP A 111 19.37 3.84 5.67
N GLN A 112 19.85 2.67 5.24
CA GLN A 112 19.01 1.65 4.60
C GLN A 112 18.08 0.95 5.58
N TRP A 113 18.48 0.85 6.86
CA TRP A 113 17.64 0.29 7.89
C TRP A 113 16.44 1.22 8.15
N ILE A 114 16.67 2.53 8.23
CA ILE A 114 15.59 3.50 8.42
C ILE A 114 14.63 3.48 7.22
N ARG A 115 15.15 3.42 5.99
CA ARG A 115 14.33 3.25 4.78
C ARG A 115 13.48 2.00 4.84
N GLN A 116 14.08 0.86 5.21
CA GLN A 116 13.39 -0.42 5.32
C GLN A 116 12.26 -0.33 6.35
N THR A 117 12.56 0.10 7.57
CA THR A 117 11.56 0.26 8.64
C THR A 117 10.47 1.24 8.25
N GLY A 118 10.81 2.33 7.55
CA GLY A 118 9.82 3.26 7.03
C GLY A 118 8.87 2.63 6.00
N LEU A 119 9.38 1.84 5.05
CA LEU A 119 8.52 1.09 4.12
C LEU A 119 7.65 0.07 4.84
N GLU A 120 8.14 -0.54 5.91
CA GLU A 120 7.36 -1.45 6.76
C GLU A 120 6.22 -0.72 7.50
N VAL A 121 6.47 0.50 8.01
CA VAL A 121 5.40 1.35 8.58
C VAL A 121 4.33 1.65 7.53
N LEU A 122 4.74 2.11 6.34
CA LEU A 122 3.81 2.43 5.26
C LEU A 122 3.00 1.20 4.81
N SER A 123 3.68 0.05 4.64
CA SER A 123 3.06 -1.23 4.29
C SER A 123 2.01 -1.65 5.33
N LYS A 124 2.35 -1.57 6.62
CA LYS A 124 1.40 -1.87 7.70
C LYS A 124 0.19 -0.93 7.63
N CYS A 125 0.40 0.36 7.37
CA CYS A 125 -0.67 1.35 7.26
C CYS A 125 -1.63 1.08 6.08
N ILE A 126 -1.21 0.39 5.02
CA ILE A 126 -2.09 0.03 3.89
C ILE A 126 -2.60 -1.43 3.93
N SER A 127 -2.10 -2.29 4.83
CA SER A 127 -2.43 -3.73 4.88
C SER A 127 -3.72 -4.11 5.63
N GLY A 128 -4.71 -3.22 5.77
CA GLY A 128 -5.86 -3.33 6.69
C GLY A 128 -7.26 -3.49 6.07
N GLY A 129 -7.37 -4.01 4.84
CA GLY A 129 -8.67 -4.24 4.20
C GLY A 129 -9.42 -2.95 3.85
N ASN A 130 -10.76 -2.97 3.94
CA ASN A 130 -11.65 -1.90 3.45
C ASN A 130 -11.39 -0.50 4.04
N TYR A 131 -10.77 -0.42 5.22
CA TYR A 131 -10.50 0.86 5.90
C TYR A 131 -9.25 1.59 5.39
N ASN A 132 -8.46 0.95 4.51
CA ASN A 132 -7.16 1.46 4.10
C ASN A 132 -7.13 1.98 2.67
N VAL A 133 -8.30 2.13 2.04
CA VAL A 133 -8.42 2.73 0.70
C VAL A 133 -7.87 4.16 0.71
N GLN A 134 -8.22 4.97 1.73
CA GLN A 134 -7.71 6.33 1.87
C GLN A 134 -6.18 6.39 2.00
N ALA A 135 -5.59 5.49 2.82
CA ALA A 135 -4.14 5.41 3.01
C ALA A 135 -3.42 5.10 1.69
N LEU A 136 -4.00 4.18 0.92
CA LEU A 136 -3.47 3.82 -0.38
C LEU A 136 -3.61 4.95 -1.39
N GLU A 137 -4.78 5.58 -1.50
CA GLU A 137 -5.02 6.71 -2.40
C GLU A 137 -4.05 7.85 -2.12
N GLU A 138 -3.83 8.18 -0.84
CA GLU A 138 -2.84 9.19 -0.44
C GLU A 138 -1.44 8.82 -0.91
N LEU A 139 -1.00 7.58 -0.68
CA LEU A 139 0.32 7.11 -1.08
C LEU A 139 0.49 7.08 -2.60
N LEU A 140 -0.53 6.70 -3.35
CA LEU A 140 -0.52 6.73 -4.82
C LEU A 140 -0.43 8.18 -5.32
N ALA A 141 -1.14 9.12 -4.69
CA ALA A 141 -1.11 10.54 -5.04
C ALA A 141 0.27 11.22 -4.82
N VAL A 142 1.17 10.59 -4.07
CA VAL A 142 2.51 11.13 -3.75
C VAL A 142 3.66 10.34 -4.39
N ASN A 143 3.39 9.63 -5.49
CA ASN A 143 4.42 8.88 -6.25
C ASN A 143 5.14 7.80 -5.43
N SER A 144 4.41 7.05 -4.62
CA SER A 144 4.96 5.90 -3.87
C SER A 144 5.43 4.74 -4.75
N VAL A 145 4.82 4.53 -5.92
CA VAL A 145 5.18 3.44 -6.85
C VAL A 145 6.61 3.59 -7.41
N PRO A 146 7.02 4.76 -7.96
CA PRO A 146 8.42 5.02 -8.32
C PRO A 146 9.41 4.82 -7.18
N THR A 147 9.02 5.23 -5.97
CA THR A 147 9.85 5.08 -4.77
C THR A 147 10.11 3.59 -4.46
N ALA A 148 9.07 2.77 -4.48
CA ALA A 148 9.18 1.34 -4.24
C ALA A 148 10.05 0.66 -5.31
N ILE A 149 9.85 0.97 -6.59
CA ILE A 149 10.67 0.46 -7.69
C ILE A 149 12.16 0.77 -7.49
N ARG A 150 12.48 2.02 -7.13
CA ARG A 150 13.86 2.43 -6.88
C ARG A 150 14.50 1.61 -5.76
N PHE A 151 13.75 1.30 -4.70
CA PHE A 151 14.25 0.51 -3.57
C PHE A 151 14.33 -0.99 -3.85
N ILE A 152 13.48 -1.54 -4.72
CA ILE A 152 13.63 -2.92 -5.22
C ILE A 152 14.97 -3.12 -5.94
N GLN A 153 15.52 -2.06 -6.55
CA GLN A 153 16.82 -2.10 -7.22
C GLN A 153 18.01 -1.86 -6.26
N SER A 154 17.76 -1.62 -4.97
CA SER A 154 18.82 -1.41 -3.97
C SER A 154 19.70 -2.66 -3.82
N PRO A 155 21.02 -2.58 -3.58
CA PRO A 155 21.82 -3.77 -3.28
C PRO A 155 21.50 -4.39 -1.89
N TRP A 156 20.66 -3.73 -1.08
CA TRP A 156 20.32 -4.15 0.27
C TRP A 156 19.08 -5.05 0.28
N ARG A 157 19.30 -6.36 0.40
CA ARG A 157 18.26 -7.39 0.34
C ARG A 157 17.03 -7.08 1.19
N ASN A 158 17.21 -6.78 2.47
CA ASN A 158 16.07 -6.49 3.36
C ASN A 158 15.23 -5.28 2.89
N LEU A 159 15.87 -4.26 2.33
CA LEU A 159 15.18 -3.11 1.76
C LEU A 159 14.45 -3.49 0.46
N GLN A 160 15.06 -4.30 -0.40
CA GLN A 160 14.40 -4.82 -1.61
C GLN A 160 13.13 -5.58 -1.25
N GLU A 161 13.20 -6.46 -0.25
CA GLU A 161 12.05 -7.25 0.21
C GLU A 161 10.93 -6.37 0.76
N SER A 162 11.25 -5.42 1.63
CA SER A 162 10.27 -4.45 2.16
C SER A 162 9.66 -3.61 1.04
N ALA A 163 10.45 -3.20 0.04
CA ALA A 163 9.97 -2.46 -1.11
C ALA A 163 9.06 -3.29 -2.02
N CYS A 164 9.37 -4.58 -2.22
CA CYS A 164 8.54 -5.51 -2.97
C CYS A 164 7.19 -5.74 -2.27
N ARG A 165 7.21 -5.95 -0.94
CA ARG A 165 5.98 -6.05 -0.12
C ARG A 165 5.14 -4.78 -0.22
N PHE A 166 5.77 -3.62 -0.07
CA PHE A 166 5.10 -2.33 -0.18
C PHE A 166 4.46 -2.15 -1.57
N LEU A 167 5.20 -2.42 -2.64
CA LEU A 167 4.70 -2.32 -4.01
C LEU A 167 3.56 -3.31 -4.30
N CYS A 168 3.65 -4.53 -3.77
CA CYS A 168 2.59 -5.52 -3.88
C CYS A 168 1.28 -5.00 -3.29
N LEU A 169 1.34 -4.36 -2.12
CA LEU A 169 0.19 -3.71 -1.48
C LEU A 169 -0.31 -2.50 -2.27
N LEU A 170 0.58 -1.70 -2.87
CA LEU A 170 0.17 -0.61 -3.76
C LEU A 170 -0.59 -1.10 -5.01
N CYS A 171 -0.33 -2.33 -5.45
CA CYS A 171 -0.96 -2.94 -6.62
C CYS A 171 -2.17 -3.83 -6.29
N ILE A 172 -2.54 -4.02 -5.02
CA ILE A 172 -3.55 -5.02 -4.63
C ILE A 172 -4.99 -4.62 -4.98
N THR A 173 -5.26 -3.32 -5.13
CA THR A 173 -6.63 -2.82 -5.18
C THR A 173 -7.40 -3.16 -6.45
N ILE A 174 -8.72 -3.14 -6.30
CA ILE A 174 -9.66 -3.14 -7.42
C ILE A 174 -9.38 -1.91 -8.31
N ASP A 175 -9.07 -0.77 -7.69
CA ASP A 175 -8.55 0.37 -8.45
C ASP A 175 -7.23 -0.02 -9.12
N ILE A 176 -7.20 0.16 -10.44
CA ILE A 176 -6.08 -0.14 -11.31
C ILE A 176 -5.00 0.94 -11.26
N GLN A 177 -5.15 2.00 -10.47
CA GLN A 177 -4.21 3.12 -10.43
C GLN A 177 -2.77 2.70 -10.09
N GLY A 178 -2.54 1.97 -8.99
CA GLY A 178 -1.20 1.48 -8.65
C GLY A 178 -0.59 0.57 -9.74
N LYS A 179 -1.43 -0.26 -10.38
CA LYS A 179 -1.04 -1.14 -11.50
C LYS A 179 -0.68 -0.33 -12.75
N LYS A 180 -1.45 0.73 -13.05
CA LYS A 180 -1.18 1.66 -14.15
C LYS A 180 0.13 2.40 -13.94
N ASP A 181 0.32 2.98 -12.75
CA ASP A 181 1.53 3.72 -12.40
C ASP A 181 2.75 2.82 -12.54
N PHE A 182 2.66 1.57 -12.08
CA PHE A 182 3.72 0.57 -12.22
C PHE A 182 4.10 0.29 -13.68
N VAL A 183 3.10 0.11 -14.58
CA VAL A 183 3.36 -0.10 -16.01
C VAL A 183 3.93 1.16 -16.67
N MET A 184 3.35 2.34 -16.38
CA MET A 184 3.78 3.61 -16.98
C MET A 184 5.26 3.91 -16.72
N ILE A 185 5.77 3.54 -15.54
CA ILE A 185 7.18 3.73 -15.20
C ILE A 185 8.08 2.54 -15.59
N LYS A 186 7.61 1.67 -16.51
CA LYS A 186 8.33 0.50 -17.01
C LYS A 186 8.74 -0.46 -15.89
N GLY A 187 7.81 -0.78 -14.99
CA GLY A 187 8.07 -1.73 -13.90
C GLY A 187 8.17 -3.19 -14.33
N ILE A 188 7.60 -3.59 -15.47
CA ILE A 188 7.53 -5.00 -15.91
C ILE A 188 8.90 -5.72 -15.95
N PRO A 189 9.97 -5.14 -16.53
CA PRO A 189 11.30 -5.75 -16.50
C PRO A 189 11.85 -6.03 -15.09
N ILE A 190 11.39 -5.28 -14.08
CA ILE A 190 11.81 -5.46 -12.70
C ILE A 190 11.18 -6.73 -12.13
N ILE A 191 9.86 -6.96 -12.34
CA ILE A 191 9.21 -8.22 -11.94
C ILE A 191 9.90 -9.41 -12.61
N LEU A 192 10.17 -9.33 -13.92
CA LEU A 192 10.84 -10.42 -14.64
C LEU A 192 12.23 -10.74 -14.06
N LYS A 193 12.96 -9.71 -13.60
CA LYS A 193 14.24 -9.90 -12.90
C LYS A 193 14.07 -10.51 -11.50
N LEU A 194 12.97 -10.20 -10.79
CA LEU A 194 12.68 -10.79 -9.47
C LEU A 194 12.28 -12.27 -9.55
N LEU A 195 11.80 -12.74 -10.71
CA LEU A 195 11.50 -14.16 -10.97
C LEU A 195 12.76 -15.03 -11.14
N ASP A 196 13.96 -14.49 -10.95
CA ASP A 196 15.22 -15.24 -11.01
C ASP A 196 15.30 -16.29 -9.88
N LEU A 197 15.49 -17.55 -10.28
CA LEU A 197 15.60 -18.71 -9.39
C LEU A 197 16.89 -18.74 -8.57
N THR A 198 17.89 -17.94 -8.92
CA THR A 198 19.12 -17.83 -8.13
C THR A 198 18.88 -17.18 -6.76
N ASP A 199 17.77 -16.44 -6.61
CA ASP A 199 17.36 -15.84 -5.34
C ASP A 199 15.95 -16.32 -4.94
N GLU A 200 15.86 -17.54 -4.42
CA GLU A 200 14.58 -18.15 -4.04
C GLU A 200 13.77 -17.29 -3.06
N GLN A 201 14.38 -16.54 -2.14
CA GLN A 201 13.59 -15.71 -1.21
C GLN A 201 13.02 -14.48 -1.88
N LEU A 202 13.79 -13.80 -2.73
CA LEU A 202 13.29 -12.62 -3.45
C LEU A 202 12.24 -13.02 -4.50
N CYS A 203 12.48 -14.14 -5.17
CA CYS A 203 11.51 -14.82 -6.02
C CYS A 203 10.26 -15.18 -5.20
N LEU A 204 10.42 -15.73 -3.99
CA LEU A 204 9.31 -15.95 -3.05
C LEU A 204 8.66 -14.65 -2.59
N PHE A 205 9.30 -13.48 -2.52
CA PHE A 205 8.59 -12.25 -2.16
C PHE A 205 7.77 -11.69 -3.33
N ASP A 206 8.21 -11.91 -4.56
CA ASP A 206 7.37 -11.70 -5.75
C ASP A 206 6.21 -12.75 -5.77
N ILE A 207 6.47 -13.96 -5.28
CA ILE A 207 5.62 -15.15 -5.44
C ILE A 207 4.87 -15.60 -4.16
N ALA A 208 5.05 -14.96 -3.01
CA ALA A 208 4.48 -15.32 -1.71
C ALA A 208 4.86 -14.28 -0.62
N VAL A 209 4.00 -13.29 -0.38
CA VAL A 209 4.14 -12.50 0.86
C VAL A 209 3.65 -13.36 2.02
N ASN A 210 4.57 -14.10 2.65
CA ASN A 210 4.30 -14.80 3.91
C ASN A 210 4.13 -13.77 5.02
N THR A 211 2.92 -13.27 5.24
CA THR A 211 2.56 -12.56 6.49
C THR A 211 2.34 -13.57 7.61
N HIS A 212 3.34 -14.42 7.87
CA HIS A 212 3.20 -15.49 8.85
C HIS A 212 3.42 -15.02 10.29
N PHE A 213 3.69 -13.73 10.52
CA PHE A 213 4.20 -13.32 11.82
C PHE A 213 3.17 -12.88 12.86
N LEU A 214 1.88 -12.63 12.58
CA LEU A 214 1.09 -11.98 13.64
C LEU A 214 -0.43 -12.16 13.77
N LEU A 215 -1.08 -13.19 13.23
CA LEU A 215 -2.34 -13.73 13.80
C LEU A 215 -2.83 -14.91 12.93
N PRO A 216 -3.09 -16.11 13.50
CA PRO A 216 -3.54 -17.29 12.73
C PRO A 216 -4.90 -17.16 12.04
N GLN A 217 -5.62 -16.05 12.20
CA GLN A 217 -7.04 -15.95 11.83
C GLN A 217 -7.35 -14.99 10.68
N HIS A 218 -6.35 -14.36 10.07
CA HIS A 218 -6.56 -13.50 8.92
C HIS A 218 -5.77 -14.03 7.71
N HIS A 219 -6.35 -14.99 6.99
CA HIS A 219 -5.94 -15.45 5.65
C HIS A 219 -6.15 -14.36 4.57
N ILE A 220 -5.78 -13.13 4.86
CA ILE A 220 -6.13 -11.96 4.06
C ILE A 220 -5.02 -11.73 3.03
N PHE A 221 -5.28 -12.28 1.83
CA PHE A 221 -4.72 -11.91 0.53
C PHE A 221 -3.19 -11.92 0.39
N GLU A 222 -2.61 -13.12 0.41
CA GLU A 222 -1.28 -13.36 -0.19
C GLU A 222 -1.39 -13.40 -1.72
N LYS A 223 -1.63 -12.24 -2.34
CA LYS A 223 -1.51 -12.07 -3.79
C LYS A 223 -0.08 -11.65 -4.15
N LEU A 224 0.34 -12.10 -5.33
CA LEU A 224 1.69 -11.91 -5.86
C LEU A 224 1.77 -10.52 -6.49
N LEU A 225 2.94 -9.88 -6.49
CA LEU A 225 3.09 -8.63 -7.24
C LEU A 225 2.79 -8.88 -8.73
N LEU A 226 3.34 -9.96 -9.31
CA LEU A 226 2.98 -10.40 -10.66
C LEU A 226 1.47 -10.64 -10.85
N LEU A 227 0.80 -11.31 -9.91
CA LEU A 227 -0.65 -11.57 -10.02
C LEU A 227 -1.46 -10.28 -9.96
N ASN A 228 -1.15 -9.42 -8.99
CA ASN A 228 -1.80 -8.12 -8.82
C ASN A 228 -1.63 -7.26 -10.07
N VAL A 229 -0.41 -7.19 -10.61
CA VAL A 229 -0.12 -6.43 -11.83
C VAL A 229 -0.80 -7.05 -13.05
N ALA A 230 -0.79 -8.37 -13.21
CA ALA A 230 -1.42 -9.08 -14.32
C ALA A 230 -2.96 -9.05 -14.32
N GLU A 231 -3.61 -8.55 -13.25
CA GLU A 231 -5.02 -8.16 -13.31
C GLU A 231 -5.26 -6.99 -14.27
N TYR A 232 -4.26 -6.12 -14.49
CA TYR A 232 -4.33 -5.04 -15.47
C TYR A 232 -4.01 -5.57 -16.89
N PRO A 233 -4.92 -5.48 -17.87
CA PRO A 233 -4.74 -6.12 -19.18
C PRO A 233 -3.51 -5.67 -19.96
N VAL A 234 -3.10 -4.39 -19.84
CA VAL A 234 -1.89 -3.89 -20.51
C VAL A 234 -0.65 -4.56 -19.92
N ALA A 235 -0.56 -4.62 -18.60
CA ALA A 235 0.54 -5.31 -17.92
C ALA A 235 0.59 -6.80 -18.26
N ARG A 236 -0.58 -7.46 -18.34
CA ARG A 236 -0.67 -8.88 -18.73
C ARG A 236 -0.09 -9.13 -20.11
N LYS A 237 -0.39 -8.27 -21.09
CA LYS A 237 0.16 -8.38 -22.45
C LYS A 237 1.68 -8.22 -22.45
N GLU A 238 2.21 -7.26 -21.70
CA GLU A 238 3.67 -7.05 -21.59
C GLU A 238 4.37 -8.21 -20.85
N LEU A 239 3.73 -8.79 -19.83
CA LEU A 239 4.25 -9.94 -19.08
C LEU A 239 4.13 -11.26 -19.85
N PHE A 240 3.31 -11.34 -20.90
CA PHE A 240 2.89 -12.62 -21.47
C PHE A 240 4.06 -13.46 -21.96
N GLN A 241 4.93 -12.92 -22.81
CA GLN A 241 5.98 -13.74 -23.41
C GLN A 241 7.03 -14.18 -22.38
N ASP A 242 7.66 -13.22 -21.71
CA ASP A 242 8.79 -13.49 -20.82
C ASP A 242 8.35 -14.07 -19.47
N GLY A 243 7.19 -13.61 -18.95
CA GLY A 243 6.62 -14.13 -17.72
C GLY A 243 6.21 -15.59 -17.84
N LEU A 244 5.65 -16.02 -18.98
CA LEU A 244 5.33 -17.44 -19.20
C LEU A 244 6.57 -18.33 -19.22
N VAL A 245 7.67 -17.87 -19.82
CA VAL A 245 8.93 -18.60 -19.84
C VAL A 245 9.49 -18.73 -18.42
N ALA A 246 9.59 -17.63 -17.69
CA ALA A 246 10.09 -17.62 -16.32
C ALA A 246 9.26 -18.50 -15.37
N LEU A 247 7.94 -18.39 -15.40
CA LEU A 247 7.05 -19.18 -14.54
C LEU A 247 7.09 -20.68 -14.85
N ARG A 248 7.21 -21.07 -16.13
CA ARG A 248 7.38 -22.48 -16.51
C ARG A 248 8.71 -23.04 -16.01
N GLU A 249 9.77 -22.25 -16.09
CA GLU A 249 11.07 -22.65 -15.56
C GLU A 249 10.99 -22.84 -14.04
N ILE A 250 10.38 -21.91 -13.29
CA ILE A 250 10.15 -22.06 -11.84
C ILE A 250 9.38 -23.34 -11.52
N ILE A 251 8.33 -23.68 -12.26
CA ILE A 251 7.55 -24.92 -12.04
C ILE A 251 8.42 -26.16 -12.25
N LYS A 252 9.28 -26.13 -13.26
CA LYS A 252 10.13 -27.25 -13.66
C LYS A 252 11.28 -27.47 -12.68
N THR A 253 11.99 -26.41 -12.29
CA THR A 253 13.27 -26.52 -11.58
C THR A 253 13.21 -26.25 -10.09
N SER A 254 12.25 -25.47 -9.60
CA SER A 254 12.14 -25.20 -8.17
C SER A 254 11.91 -26.49 -7.38
N THR A 255 12.49 -26.61 -6.20
CA THR A 255 12.20 -27.71 -5.27
C THR A 255 11.04 -27.37 -4.33
N SER A 256 10.70 -26.09 -4.19
CA SER A 256 9.66 -25.59 -3.28
C SER A 256 8.25 -25.85 -3.83
N PRO A 257 7.40 -26.65 -3.14
CA PRO A 257 6.02 -26.87 -3.56
C PRO A 257 5.21 -25.57 -3.58
N LEU A 258 5.51 -24.64 -2.68
CA LEU A 258 4.86 -23.33 -2.62
C LEU A 258 5.19 -22.50 -3.87
N MET A 259 6.46 -22.42 -4.27
CA MET A 259 6.85 -21.70 -5.50
C MET A 259 6.18 -22.29 -6.73
N LYS A 260 6.19 -23.62 -6.89
CA LYS A 260 5.47 -24.28 -7.99
C LYS A 260 4.00 -23.93 -7.99
N LYS A 261 3.38 -23.94 -6.80
CA LYS A 261 1.95 -23.64 -6.67
C LYS A 261 1.64 -22.23 -7.17
N ARG A 262 2.42 -21.27 -6.71
CA ARG A 262 2.24 -19.85 -7.01
C ARG A 262 2.62 -19.51 -8.45
N ALA A 263 3.64 -20.14 -9.01
CA ALA A 263 3.99 -19.99 -10.41
C ALA A 263 2.88 -20.53 -11.35
N LYS A 264 2.20 -21.62 -11.00
CA LYS A 264 1.00 -22.10 -11.70
C LYS A 264 -0.14 -21.09 -11.65
N GLN A 265 -0.37 -20.43 -10.50
CA GLN A 265 -1.34 -19.33 -10.41
C GLN A 265 -0.96 -18.17 -11.33
N GLY A 266 0.33 -17.82 -11.38
CA GLY A 266 0.87 -16.83 -12.33
C GLY A 266 0.57 -17.19 -13.78
N LEU A 267 0.84 -18.43 -14.19
CA LEU A 267 0.51 -18.92 -15.54
C LEU A 267 -0.98 -18.79 -15.83
N GLN A 268 -1.84 -19.18 -14.91
CA GLN A 268 -3.29 -19.07 -15.07
C GLN A 268 -3.72 -17.62 -15.26
N GLN A 269 -3.16 -16.70 -14.47
CA GLN A 269 -3.47 -15.28 -14.55
C GLN A 269 -3.00 -14.66 -15.86
N LEU A 270 -1.84 -15.07 -16.38
CA LEU A 270 -1.32 -14.59 -17.68
C LEU A 270 -2.13 -15.11 -18.87
N HIS A 271 -2.72 -16.31 -18.78
CA HIS A 271 -3.62 -16.85 -19.81
C HIS A 271 -5.09 -16.44 -19.63
N PHE A 272 -5.42 -15.68 -18.59
CA PHE A 272 -6.80 -15.28 -18.35
C PHE A 272 -7.24 -14.23 -19.37
N ASP A 273 -8.30 -14.52 -20.12
CA ASP A 273 -8.87 -13.58 -21.10
C ASP A 273 -10.29 -13.12 -20.74
N HIS A 274 -11.13 -14.01 -20.19
CA HIS A 274 -12.51 -13.72 -19.82
C HIS A 274 -13.01 -14.62 -18.68
N LEU A 275 -14.07 -14.18 -17.98
CA LEU A 275 -14.80 -15.00 -17.03
C LEU A 275 -15.74 -15.98 -17.77
N PRO A 276 -15.99 -17.19 -17.25
CA PRO A 276 -15.35 -17.79 -16.06
C PRO A 276 -13.90 -18.26 -16.37
N HIS A 277 -13.08 -18.42 -15.33
CA HIS A 277 -11.71 -18.94 -15.50
C HIS A 277 -11.71 -20.26 -16.28
N GLN A 278 -11.03 -20.29 -17.44
CA GLN A 278 -11.11 -21.39 -18.41
C GLN A 278 -10.57 -22.73 -17.90
N PHE A 279 -9.74 -22.76 -16.85
CA PHE A 279 -9.08 -23.99 -16.38
C PHE A 279 -9.05 -24.09 -14.86
N PRO A 280 -9.60 -25.17 -14.26
CA PRO A 280 -9.38 -25.46 -12.85
C PRO A 280 -7.93 -25.89 -12.60
N TYR A 281 -7.42 -25.52 -11.42
CA TYR A 281 -6.02 -25.61 -11.01
C TYR A 281 -5.39 -27.00 -11.22
N ASP A 282 -6.16 -28.05 -10.93
CA ASP A 282 -5.70 -29.45 -10.94
C ASP A 282 -5.45 -30.01 -12.35
N LYS A 283 -5.91 -29.31 -13.41
CA LYS A 283 -5.75 -29.74 -14.81
C LYS A 283 -4.56 -29.08 -15.52
N MET A 284 -3.88 -28.11 -14.89
CA MET A 284 -2.82 -27.33 -15.54
C MET A 284 -1.56 -28.14 -15.87
N ASP A 285 -1.22 -29.16 -15.08
CA ASP A 285 0.01 -29.95 -15.27
C ASP A 285 0.06 -30.69 -16.61
N LYS A 286 -1.09 -31.11 -17.14
CA LYS A 286 -1.15 -31.82 -18.43
C LYS A 286 -1.06 -30.89 -19.64
N ILE A 287 -1.49 -29.63 -19.49
CA ILE A 287 -1.65 -28.67 -20.59
C ILE A 287 -0.36 -27.89 -20.82
N TYR A 288 0.26 -27.37 -19.75
CA TYR A 288 1.39 -26.44 -19.89
C TYR A 288 2.76 -27.10 -19.94
N LEU A 289 2.89 -28.33 -19.44
CA LEU A 289 4.15 -29.09 -19.50
C LEU A 289 4.35 -29.80 -20.86
N ARG A 290 3.33 -29.84 -21.74
CA ARG A 290 3.41 -30.52 -23.05
C ARG A 290 3.72 -29.60 -24.25
N GLY A 291 4.13 -28.35 -24.01
CA GLY A 291 4.43 -27.38 -25.06
C GLY A 291 3.26 -26.41 -25.30
N THR A 292 3.58 -25.23 -25.85
CA THR A 292 2.63 -24.10 -26.00
C THR A 292 1.34 -24.53 -26.71
N PRO A 293 0.16 -24.38 -26.08
CA PRO A 293 -1.09 -24.52 -26.81
C PRO A 293 -1.12 -23.48 -27.93
N LYS A 294 -1.49 -23.90 -29.15
CA LYS A 294 -1.77 -22.96 -30.24
C LYS A 294 -2.81 -21.95 -29.74
N PRO A 295 -2.65 -20.64 -30.01
CA PRO A 295 -3.63 -19.64 -29.61
C PRO A 295 -4.99 -20.08 -30.13
N THR A 296 -5.92 -20.30 -29.21
CA THR A 296 -7.29 -20.70 -29.50
C THR A 296 -7.88 -19.63 -30.41
N ARG A 297 -8.39 -20.03 -31.58
CA ARG A 297 -9.14 -19.14 -32.48
C ARG A 297 -10.10 -18.28 -31.66
N SER A 298 -10.09 -16.98 -31.91
CA SER A 298 -11.03 -16.03 -31.34
C SER A 298 -12.45 -16.59 -31.42
N LEU A 299 -13.18 -16.57 -30.30
CA LEU A 299 -14.60 -16.93 -30.15
C LEU A 299 -15.57 -16.00 -30.94
N GLN A 300 -15.10 -15.36 -32.02
CA GLN A 300 -15.91 -14.52 -32.89
C GLN A 300 -16.71 -15.31 -33.95
N ASP A 301 -16.40 -16.60 -34.18
CA ASP A 301 -17.05 -17.40 -35.24
C ASP A 301 -18.30 -18.18 -34.78
N SER A 302 -18.81 -17.97 -33.57
CA SER A 302 -19.91 -18.78 -33.02
C SER A 302 -21.04 -17.97 -32.39
N TYR A 303 -21.37 -16.81 -32.96
CA TYR A 303 -22.67 -16.18 -32.72
C TYR A 303 -23.52 -16.24 -34.00
N PRO A 304 -24.77 -16.72 -33.94
CA PRO A 304 -25.69 -16.58 -35.06
C PRO A 304 -25.90 -15.08 -35.38
N PRO A 305 -26.14 -14.72 -36.64
CA PRO A 305 -26.31 -13.32 -37.04
C PRO A 305 -27.43 -12.68 -36.20
N THR A 306 -27.07 -11.60 -35.51
CA THR A 306 -27.98 -10.81 -34.70
C THR A 306 -29.00 -10.17 -35.64
N GLN A 307 -30.28 -10.48 -35.46
CA GLN A 307 -31.36 -9.81 -36.18
C GLN A 307 -31.30 -8.31 -35.89
N SER A 308 -31.34 -7.53 -36.96
CA SER A 308 -31.33 -6.07 -36.97
C SER A 308 -32.42 -5.51 -36.03
N PRO A 309 -32.10 -4.56 -35.14
CA PRO A 309 -33.12 -3.94 -34.30
C PRO A 309 -34.06 -3.07 -35.17
N SER A 310 -35.36 -3.25 -34.94
CA SER A 310 -36.42 -2.40 -35.49
C SER A 310 -36.20 -0.93 -35.10
N PRO A 311 -36.58 0.04 -35.95
CA PRO A 311 -36.37 1.46 -35.68
C PRO A 311 -37.18 1.94 -34.45
N PRO A 312 -36.64 2.87 -33.66
CA PRO A 312 -37.29 3.34 -32.44
C PRO A 312 -38.56 4.15 -32.74
N SER A 313 -39.61 3.87 -31.98
CA SER A 313 -40.83 4.66 -31.96
C SER A 313 -40.56 6.04 -31.33
N LYS A 314 -41.18 7.06 -31.93
CA LYS A 314 -41.07 8.47 -31.58
C LYS A 314 -41.41 8.71 -30.11
N SER A 315 -40.49 9.32 -29.36
CA SER A 315 -40.73 9.90 -28.04
C SER A 315 -41.24 11.35 -28.14
N PRO A 316 -42.11 11.79 -27.21
CA PRO A 316 -42.71 13.12 -27.23
C PRO A 316 -41.76 14.21 -26.71
N SER A 317 -41.79 15.35 -27.39
CA SER A 317 -41.07 16.58 -27.08
C SER A 317 -41.58 17.22 -25.78
N TYR A 318 -40.70 17.44 -24.80
CA TYR A 318 -40.97 18.32 -23.67
C TYR A 318 -40.19 19.63 -23.80
N SER A 319 -40.98 20.72 -23.76
CA SER A 319 -40.62 22.12 -23.84
C SER A 319 -39.80 22.57 -22.62
N THR A 320 -38.65 23.18 -22.86
CA THR A 320 -37.88 23.94 -21.87
C THR A 320 -38.54 25.29 -21.60
N LYS A 321 -38.63 25.67 -20.31
CA LYS A 321 -38.83 27.06 -19.86
C LYS A 321 -37.62 27.51 -19.05
N PRO A 322 -37.15 28.76 -19.19
CA PRO A 322 -36.03 29.29 -18.41
C PRO A 322 -36.52 29.92 -17.11
N SER A 323 -35.83 29.64 -16.00
CA SER A 323 -36.00 30.38 -14.74
C SER A 323 -34.75 31.21 -14.45
N THR A 324 -34.89 32.51 -14.66
CA THR A 324 -34.06 33.59 -14.12
C THR A 324 -34.38 33.81 -12.64
N SER A 325 -33.38 33.84 -11.76
CA SER A 325 -33.45 34.66 -10.55
C SER A 325 -32.07 35.06 -10.06
N SER A 326 -31.78 36.33 -10.31
CA SER A 326 -30.81 37.17 -9.63
C SER A 326 -31.20 37.42 -8.17
N SER A 327 -30.24 37.48 -7.24
CA SER A 327 -30.07 38.60 -6.28
C SER A 327 -28.88 38.41 -5.32
N PRO A 328 -28.37 39.51 -4.72
CA PRO A 328 -27.00 39.66 -4.23
C PRO A 328 -26.89 39.88 -2.71
N VAL A 329 -25.68 40.31 -2.27
CA VAL A 329 -25.34 40.98 -0.98
C VAL A 329 -24.94 39.98 0.13
N SER A 330 -23.72 40.02 0.69
CA SER A 330 -23.30 41.03 1.67
C SER A 330 -21.79 41.04 1.93
N ILE A 331 -21.21 42.25 1.91
CA ILE A 331 -19.85 42.59 2.32
C ILE A 331 -19.78 42.63 3.85
N LEU A 332 -18.93 41.81 4.47
CA LEU A 332 -18.66 41.89 5.91
C LEU A 332 -17.45 42.82 6.17
N LYS A 333 -17.72 43.92 6.87
CA LYS A 333 -16.73 44.88 7.37
C LYS A 333 -15.89 44.26 8.49
N ARG A 334 -14.57 44.49 8.47
CA ARG A 334 -13.65 44.20 9.59
C ARG A 334 -13.82 45.25 10.71
N PRO A 335 -13.77 44.86 12.00
CA PRO A 335 -13.60 45.79 13.10
C PRO A 335 -12.14 46.20 13.30
N THR A 336 -11.94 47.50 13.50
CA THR A 336 -10.71 48.17 13.93
C THR A 336 -10.47 47.97 15.43
N SER A 337 -9.26 47.57 15.82
CA SER A 337 -8.80 47.46 17.21
C SER A 337 -8.38 48.83 17.77
N PRO A 338 -8.71 49.19 19.03
CA PRO A 338 -8.20 50.40 19.66
C PRO A 338 -6.99 50.15 20.57
N GLY A 339 -6.05 51.09 20.53
CA GLY A 339 -5.46 51.70 21.73
C GLY A 339 -4.35 50.96 22.48
N LYS A 340 -3.10 51.32 22.16
CA LYS A 340 -1.98 51.29 23.12
C LYS A 340 -2.17 52.43 24.13
N ARG A 341 -2.02 52.16 25.43
CA ARG A 341 -1.68 53.18 26.44
C ARG A 341 -0.28 52.88 26.99
N GLN A 342 0.52 53.94 27.05
CA GLN A 342 1.73 54.08 27.84
C GLN A 342 1.38 54.24 29.32
#